data_AF-A0A835PJX4-F1
#
_entry.id   AF-A0A835PJX4-F1
#
_cell.length_a   1.000
_cell.length_b   1.000
_cell.length_c   1.000
_cell.angle_alpha   90.00
_cell.angle_beta   90.00
_cell.angle_gamma   90.00
#
_symmetry.space_group_name_H-M   'P 1'
#
loop_
_entity.id
_entity.type
_entity.pdbx_description
1 polymer ?
#
loop_
_entity_poly.entity_id
_entity_poly.type
_entity_poly.pdbx_seq_one_letter_code
_entity_poly.pdbx_strand_id
1 'polypeptide(L)'
;MQDDVLMTTLTVREAVHYAAELQLQTKMGKADRRSRVEETLRQMGLSRVAEKRIGGRGASKGISGGERRRVSICLEILAQPKVLFLDEPTSGLDSAAAFHIMGRIARMAARERMTVIAAVHQPTTEVFALFHSVCFLAYGRMAFFGTPAVAEEFFAMNGFPCPPQTNPSEHYLRTINKDFETVTIFSRKLASLSNGCPKKRKLLSYVGYGKRHGVWGNKHGRCN
;
A
#
# COMPACT_ATOMS: atom_id res chain seq x y z
N MET A 1 8.26 -7.33 -2.57
CA MET A 1 7.75 -8.69 -2.28
C MET A 1 7.31 -8.72 -0.82
N GLN A 2 6.30 -9.51 -0.48
CA GLN A 2 5.77 -9.60 0.89
C GLN A 2 6.80 -10.25 1.85
N ASP A 3 7.62 -11.17 1.35
CA ASP A 3 8.74 -11.75 2.09
C ASP A 3 10.03 -10.94 1.89
N ASP A 4 10.63 -10.50 3.00
CA ASP A 4 11.92 -9.82 2.99
C ASP A 4 13.06 -10.84 2.84
N VAL A 5 13.51 -11.09 1.61
CA VAL A 5 14.66 -11.96 1.33
C VAL A 5 15.96 -11.19 1.62
N LEU A 6 16.48 -11.34 2.84
CA LEU A 6 17.70 -10.67 3.30
C LEU A 6 18.74 -11.68 3.79
N MET A 7 20.01 -11.39 3.51
CA MET A 7 21.12 -12.24 3.95
C MET A 7 21.33 -12.10 5.46
N THR A 8 21.00 -13.16 6.22
CA THR A 8 20.85 -13.12 7.67
C THR A 8 22.17 -12.98 8.44
N THR A 9 23.28 -13.33 7.81
CA THR A 9 24.63 -13.28 8.37
C THR A 9 25.23 -11.88 8.37
N LEU A 10 24.76 -10.99 7.49
CA LEU A 10 25.24 -9.62 7.36
C LEU A 10 24.67 -8.71 8.44
N THR A 11 25.40 -7.64 8.74
CA THR A 11 24.84 -6.48 9.43
C THR A 11 23.92 -5.68 8.50
N VAL A 12 23.06 -4.85 9.08
CA VAL A 12 22.20 -3.95 8.30
C VAL A 12 23.03 -3.04 7.39
N ARG A 13 24.11 -2.45 7.91
CA ARG A 13 25.01 -1.59 7.12
C ARG A 13 25.69 -2.35 6.00
N GLU A 14 26.19 -3.56 6.28
CA GLU A 14 26.82 -4.41 5.27
C GLU A 14 25.85 -4.73 4.13
N ALA A 15 24.63 -5.15 4.45
CA ALA A 15 23.63 -5.49 3.43
C ALA A 15 23.31 -4.30 2.53
N VAL A 16 23.07 -3.12 3.12
CA VAL A 16 22.78 -1.88 2.38
C VAL A 16 24.01 -1.44 1.58
N HIS A 17 25.21 -1.57 2.14
CA HIS A 17 26.45 -1.25 1.43
C HIS A 17 26.69 -2.15 0.22
N TYR A 18 26.53 -3.47 0.36
CA TYR A 18 26.70 -4.40 -0.76
C TYR A 18 25.67 -4.13 -1.86
N ALA A 19 24.41 -3.84 -1.50
CA ALA A 19 23.41 -3.45 -2.48
C ALA A 19 23.79 -2.15 -3.21
N ALA A 20 24.27 -1.13 -2.48
CA ALA A 20 24.75 0.11 -3.09
C ALA A 20 25.94 -0.11 -4.02
N GLU A 21 26.89 -0.96 -3.65
CA GLU A 21 28.02 -1.32 -4.51
C GLU A 21 27.54 -1.94 -5.82
N LEU A 22 26.61 -2.89 -5.77
CA LEU A 22 26.10 -3.58 -6.96
C LEU A 22 25.20 -2.69 -7.83
N GLN A 23 24.34 -1.88 -7.22
CA GLN A 23 23.33 -1.09 -7.94
C GLN A 23 23.85 0.27 -8.44
N LEU A 24 24.85 0.85 -7.77
CA LEU A 24 25.29 2.24 -8.01
C LEU A 24 26.72 2.36 -8.56
N GLN A 25 27.45 1.24 -8.73
CA GLN A 25 28.84 1.24 -9.22
C GLN A 25 29.11 2.05 -10.48
N THR A 26 28.18 2.07 -11.43
CA THR A 26 28.34 2.81 -12.70
C THR A 26 27.89 4.27 -12.61
N LYS A 27 27.18 4.65 -11.54
CA LYS A 27 26.53 5.96 -11.40
C LYS A 27 27.30 6.91 -10.47
N MET A 28 28.08 6.38 -9.53
CA MET A 28 28.61 7.15 -8.40
C MET A 28 29.98 6.63 -7.95
N GLY A 29 30.84 7.53 -7.46
CA GLY A 29 32.13 7.17 -6.86
C GLY A 29 31.98 6.41 -5.53
N LYS A 30 33.06 5.75 -5.08
CA LYS A 30 33.07 5.01 -3.80
C LYS A 30 32.62 5.86 -2.60
N ALA A 31 33.13 7.09 -2.50
CA ALA A 31 32.79 8.01 -1.41
C ALA A 31 31.31 8.40 -1.43
N ASP A 32 30.78 8.73 -2.61
CA ASP A 32 29.37 9.12 -2.76
C ASP A 32 28.42 7.96 -2.47
N ARG A 33 28.78 6.74 -2.90
CA ARG A 33 28.02 5.51 -2.57
C ARG A 33 27.98 5.28 -1.06
N ARG A 34 29.09 5.47 -0.36
CA ARG A 34 29.13 5.39 1.10
C ARG A 34 28.20 6.43 1.74
N SER A 35 28.28 7.68 1.30
CA SER A 35 27.42 8.76 1.79
C SER A 35 25.93 8.46 1.58
N ARG A 36 25.59 7.90 0.41
CA ARG A 36 24.22 7.48 0.07
C ARG A 36 23.71 6.38 1.00
N VAL A 37 24.54 5.40 1.33
CA VAL A 37 24.21 4.33 2.28
C VAL A 37 23.84 4.93 3.64
N GLU A 38 24.67 5.83 4.17
CA GLU A 38 24.42 6.48 5.46
C GLU A 38 23.16 7.35 5.45
N GLU A 39 22.95 8.14 4.39
CA GLU A 39 21.74 8.95 4.24
C GLU A 39 20.48 8.07 4.26
N THR A 40 20.50 6.98 3.50
CA THR A 40 19.34 6.08 3.36
C THR A 40 19.04 5.33 4.66
N LEU A 41 20.08 4.85 5.36
CA LEU A 41 19.93 4.23 6.69
C LEU A 41 19.30 5.20 7.71
N ARG A 42 19.75 6.46 7.71
CA ARG A 42 19.19 7.52 8.56
C ARG A 42 17.76 7.87 8.17
N GLN A 43 17.47 7.92 6.88
CA GLN A 43 16.11 8.14 6.38
C GLN A 43 15.19 7.01 6.83
N MET A 44 15.61 5.75 6.78
CA MET A 44 14.77 4.63 7.23
C MET A 44 14.80 4.39 8.74
N GLY A 45 15.43 5.26 9.54
CA GLY A 45 15.48 5.09 11.00
C GLY A 45 16.26 3.85 11.45
N LEU A 46 17.21 3.39 10.63
CA LEU A 46 17.99 2.17 10.85
C LEU A 46 19.37 2.44 11.49
N SER A 47 19.74 3.70 11.69
CA SER A 47 21.07 4.07 12.21
C SER A 47 21.43 3.39 13.53
N ARG A 48 20.46 3.21 14.45
CA ARG A 48 20.68 2.55 15.75
C ARG A 48 20.98 1.05 15.65
N VAL A 49 20.55 0.41 14.56
CA VAL A 49 20.72 -1.03 14.33
C VAL A 49 21.64 -1.34 13.16
N ALA A 50 22.36 -0.34 12.65
CA ALA A 50 23.24 -0.46 11.49
C ALA A 50 24.28 -1.57 11.65
N GLU A 51 24.88 -1.70 12.84
CA GLU A 51 25.89 -2.74 13.13
C GLU A 51 25.30 -4.08 13.59
N LYS A 52 23.98 -4.16 13.75
CA LYS A 52 23.33 -5.38 14.21
C LYS A 52 23.16 -6.33 13.04
N ARG A 53 23.42 -7.63 13.26
CA ARG A 53 23.12 -8.68 12.28
C ARG A 53 21.62 -8.73 12.00
N ILE A 54 21.27 -8.91 10.72
CA ILE A 54 19.87 -9.05 10.29
C ILE A 54 19.22 -10.25 10.99
N GLY A 55 19.93 -11.38 11.06
CA GLY A 55 19.50 -12.59 11.74
C GLY A 55 18.30 -13.29 11.07
N GLY A 56 18.23 -14.61 11.25
CA GLY A 56 17.23 -15.47 10.62
C GLY A 56 16.14 -15.95 11.57
N ARG A 57 15.23 -16.78 11.06
CA ARG A 57 14.32 -17.59 11.89
C ARG A 57 15.14 -18.73 12.52
N GLY A 58 15.86 -18.48 13.62
CA GLY A 58 16.77 -19.45 14.24
C GLY A 58 17.60 -18.88 15.42
N ALA A 59 18.72 -19.55 15.74
CA ALA A 59 19.49 -19.37 16.98
C ALA A 59 20.21 -18.02 17.16
N SER A 60 20.24 -17.12 16.17
CA SER A 60 20.86 -15.80 16.29
C SER A 60 19.80 -14.71 16.33
N LYS A 61 19.64 -14.09 17.51
CA LYS A 61 18.71 -12.97 17.74
C LYS A 61 19.10 -11.78 16.86
N GLY A 62 18.33 -11.56 15.79
CA GLY A 62 18.54 -10.50 14.81
C GLY A 62 17.80 -9.20 15.10
N ILE A 63 17.61 -8.39 14.06
CA ILE A 63 16.72 -7.22 14.08
C ILE A 63 15.25 -7.65 14.16
N SER A 64 14.40 -6.76 14.64
CA SER A 64 12.94 -6.97 14.69
C SER A 64 12.34 -7.10 13.29
N GLY A 65 11.12 -7.65 13.20
CA GLY A 65 10.38 -7.76 11.93
C GLY A 65 10.18 -6.40 11.25
N GLY A 66 9.79 -5.38 12.03
CA GLY A 66 9.65 -4.01 11.53
C GLY A 66 10.95 -3.40 11.03
N GLU A 67 12.07 -3.64 11.72
CA GLU A 67 13.40 -3.22 11.23
C GLU A 67 13.76 -3.95 9.94
N ARG A 68 13.49 -5.27 9.86
CA ARG A 68 13.71 -6.06 8.64
C ARG A 68 12.94 -5.48 7.45
N ARG A 69 11.69 -5.08 7.69
CA ARG A 69 10.85 -4.43 6.69
C ARG A 69 11.41 -3.09 6.20
N ARG A 70 11.93 -2.29 7.13
CA ARG A 70 12.60 -1.04 6.78
C ARG A 70 13.90 -1.26 6.02
N VAL A 71 14.63 -2.36 6.30
CA VAL A 71 15.82 -2.74 5.54
C VAL A 71 15.44 -3.09 4.10
N SER A 72 14.40 -3.90 3.86
CA SER A 72 14.00 -4.23 2.48
C SER A 72 13.60 -2.99 1.68
N ILE A 73 12.82 -2.08 2.28
CA ILE A 73 12.48 -0.79 1.65
C ILE A 73 13.73 0.07 1.40
N CYS A 74 14.70 0.06 2.32
CA CYS A 74 15.98 0.76 2.17
C CYS A 74 16.72 0.28 0.91
N LEU A 75 16.81 -1.04 0.70
CA LEU A 75 17.50 -1.63 -0.46
C LEU A 75 16.88 -1.21 -1.81
N GLU A 76 15.56 -1.06 -1.88
CA GLU A 76 14.88 -0.62 -3.09
C GLU A 76 15.08 0.88 -3.36
N ILE A 77 15.10 1.70 -2.31
CA ILE A 77 15.21 3.17 -2.43
C ILE A 77 16.65 3.64 -2.71
N LEU A 78 17.66 2.84 -2.38
CA LEU A 78 19.06 3.13 -2.71
C LEU A 78 19.24 3.44 -4.20
N ALA A 79 18.57 2.68 -5.07
CA ALA A 79 18.69 2.77 -6.52
C ALA A 79 18.06 4.04 -7.13
N GLN A 80 17.32 4.84 -6.36
CA GLN A 80 16.53 6.00 -6.82
C GLN A 80 15.68 5.69 -8.06
N PRO A 81 14.79 4.68 -7.98
CA PRO A 81 13.94 4.36 -9.11
C PRO A 81 13.01 5.54 -9.41
N LYS A 82 12.63 5.70 -10.68
CA LYS A 82 11.58 6.67 -11.07
C LYS A 82 10.20 6.22 -10.61
N VAL A 83 10.00 4.91 -10.49
CA VAL A 83 8.76 4.29 -10.00
C VAL A 83 9.11 3.24 -8.96
N LEU A 84 8.56 3.38 -7.74
CA LEU A 84 8.75 2.48 -6.62
C LEU A 84 7.44 1.76 -6.31
N PHE A 85 7.48 0.42 -6.29
CA PHE A 85 6.35 -0.41 -5.90
C PHE A 85 6.56 -0.94 -4.49
N LEU A 86 5.56 -0.77 -3.63
CA LEU A 86 5.57 -1.23 -2.24
C LEU A 86 4.35 -2.09 -1.99
N ASP A 87 4.57 -3.30 -1.50
CA ASP A 87 3.50 -4.27 -1.28
C ASP A 87 3.39 -4.57 0.21
N GLU A 88 2.44 -3.95 0.91
CA GLU A 88 2.28 -3.95 2.36
C GLU A 88 3.50 -3.38 3.14
N PRO A 89 3.96 -2.14 2.85
CA PRO A 89 5.14 -1.56 3.48
C PRO A 89 5.01 -1.33 4.99
N THR A 90 3.78 -1.29 5.52
CA THR A 90 3.49 -1.05 6.94
C THR A 90 3.26 -2.33 7.74
N SER A 91 3.30 -3.50 7.10
CA SER A 91 3.10 -4.78 7.79
C SER A 91 4.20 -5.02 8.83
N GLY A 92 3.80 -5.40 10.05
CA GLY A 92 4.72 -5.64 11.16
C GLY A 92 5.32 -4.38 11.79
N LEU A 93 4.82 -3.18 11.43
CA LEU A 93 5.14 -1.91 12.10
C LEU A 93 4.01 -1.50 13.05
N ASP A 94 4.38 -0.86 14.17
CA ASP A 94 3.43 -0.08 14.95
C ASP A 94 2.97 1.18 14.17
N SER A 95 1.90 1.82 14.64
CA SER A 95 1.28 2.98 13.97
C SER A 95 2.25 4.15 13.80
N ALA A 96 3.07 4.45 14.82
CA ALA A 96 4.02 5.55 14.79
C ALA A 96 5.14 5.28 13.76
N ALA A 97 5.70 4.07 13.77
CA ALA A 97 6.72 3.64 12.81
C ALA A 97 6.17 3.63 11.38
N ALA A 98 4.95 3.13 11.18
CA ALA A 98 4.27 3.14 9.88
C ALA A 98 4.11 4.57 9.34
N PHE A 99 3.59 5.50 10.17
CA PHE A 99 3.44 6.90 9.79
C PHE A 99 4.79 7.56 9.46
N HIS A 100 5.80 7.34 10.30
CA HIS A 100 7.13 7.90 10.07
C HIS A 100 7.74 7.40 8.77
N ILE A 101 7.64 6.11 8.47
CA ILE A 101 8.23 5.53 7.24
C ILE A 101 7.46 5.98 6.01
N MET A 102 6.13 5.88 6.00
CA MET A 102 5.31 6.33 4.87
C MET A 102 5.49 7.83 4.62
N GLY A 103 5.54 8.65 5.67
CA GLY A 103 5.78 10.09 5.55
C GLY A 103 7.17 10.42 4.99
N ARG A 104 8.19 9.62 5.32
CA ARG A 104 9.53 9.78 4.74
C ARG A 104 9.56 9.38 3.27
N ILE A 105 8.95 8.25 2.91
CA ILE A 105 8.83 7.82 1.52
C ILE A 105 8.09 8.88 0.70
N ALA A 106 6.99 9.44 1.20
CA ALA A 106 6.27 10.53 0.53
C ALA A 106 7.13 11.79 0.33
N ARG A 107 7.90 12.21 1.34
CA ARG A 107 8.82 13.35 1.21
C ARG A 107 9.95 13.08 0.21
N MET A 108 10.51 11.87 0.22
CA MET A 108 11.53 11.46 -0.75
C MET A 108 10.95 11.43 -2.17
N ALA A 109 9.75 10.89 -2.34
CA ALA A 109 9.03 10.87 -3.61
C ALA A 109 8.88 12.28 -4.20
N ALA A 110 8.47 13.24 -3.37
CA ALA A 110 8.35 14.64 -3.78
C ALA A 110 9.71 15.27 -4.15
N ARG A 111 10.74 15.09 -3.31
CA ARG A 111 12.09 15.65 -3.51
C ARG A 111 12.77 15.08 -4.76
N GLU A 112 12.64 13.78 -5.00
CA GLU A 112 13.39 13.05 -6.02
C GLU A 112 12.59 12.83 -7.31
N ARG A 113 11.35 13.36 -7.38
CA ARG A 113 10.39 13.17 -8.49
C ARG A 113 10.18 11.68 -8.80
N MET A 114 9.95 10.89 -7.74
CA MET A 114 9.69 9.46 -7.80
C MET A 114 8.20 9.19 -7.61
N THR A 115 7.62 8.35 -8.46
CA THR A 115 6.25 7.87 -8.32
C THR A 115 6.25 6.66 -7.37
N VAL A 116 5.42 6.68 -6.33
CA VAL A 116 5.28 5.57 -5.39
C VAL A 116 3.90 4.96 -5.52
N ILE A 117 3.85 3.66 -5.73
CA ILE A 117 2.61 2.87 -5.76
C ILE A 117 2.69 1.89 -4.60
N ALA A 118 1.78 2.02 -3.63
CA ALA A 118 1.76 1.19 -2.44
C ALA A 118 0.41 0.48 -2.28
N ALA A 119 0.45 -0.84 -2.07
CA ALA A 119 -0.67 -1.59 -1.49
C ALA A 119 -0.55 -1.55 0.03
N VAL A 120 -1.60 -1.09 0.72
CA VAL A 120 -1.61 -0.98 2.18
C VAL A 120 -2.91 -1.55 2.72
N HIS A 121 -2.79 -2.60 3.52
CA HIS A 121 -3.89 -3.22 4.22
C HIS A 121 -4.23 -2.38 5.46
N GLN A 122 -5.43 -1.78 5.45
CA GLN A 122 -5.99 -1.04 6.60
C GLN A 122 -5.05 0.05 7.16
N PRO A 123 -4.71 1.10 6.38
CA PRO A 123 -3.88 2.20 6.87
C PRO A 123 -4.57 2.91 8.05
N THR A 124 -3.78 3.45 8.97
CA THR A 124 -4.30 4.38 9.98
C THR A 124 -4.76 5.67 9.31
N THR A 125 -5.63 6.43 9.99
CA THR A 125 -6.10 7.74 9.48
C THR A 125 -4.93 8.67 9.11
N GLU A 126 -3.86 8.67 9.92
CA GLU A 126 -2.67 9.48 9.67
C GLU A 126 -1.91 9.03 8.41
N VAL A 127 -1.76 7.72 8.20
CA VAL A 127 -1.13 7.18 6.97
C VAL A 127 -2.02 7.44 5.77
N PHE A 128 -3.34 7.29 5.91
CA PHE A 128 -4.29 7.53 4.84
C PHE A 128 -4.24 8.98 4.34
N ALA A 129 -4.06 9.95 5.25
CA ALA A 129 -3.91 11.37 4.92
C ALA A 129 -2.63 11.70 4.13
N LEU A 130 -1.64 10.80 4.08
CA LEU A 130 -0.42 11.00 3.29
C LEU A 130 -0.61 10.69 1.80
N PHE A 131 -1.69 10.00 1.42
CA PHE A 131 -1.89 9.58 0.03
C PHE A 131 -2.35 10.74 -0.86
N HIS A 132 -1.62 10.96 -1.95
CA HIS A 132 -2.05 11.88 -3.01
C HIS A 132 -3.25 11.34 -3.78
N SER A 133 -3.30 10.01 -4.00
CA SER A 133 -4.39 9.33 -4.67
C SER A 133 -4.60 7.95 -4.04
N VAL A 134 -5.84 7.51 -4.01
CA VAL A 134 -6.26 6.22 -3.45
C VAL A 134 -7.02 5.44 -4.51
N CYS A 135 -6.76 4.14 -4.54
CA CYS A 135 -7.45 3.18 -5.41
C CYS A 135 -8.09 2.12 -4.54
N PHE A 136 -9.42 2.03 -4.55
CA PHE A 136 -10.14 0.97 -3.86
C PHE A 136 -10.45 -0.15 -4.86
N LEU A 137 -9.99 -1.36 -4.56
CA LEU A 137 -10.28 -2.56 -5.33
C LEU A 137 -11.25 -3.45 -4.54
N ALA A 138 -12.22 -4.03 -5.23
CA ALA A 138 -13.13 -5.04 -4.70
C ALA A 138 -13.38 -6.12 -5.76
N TYR A 139 -13.27 -7.39 -5.38
CA TYR A 139 -13.52 -8.53 -6.27
C TYR A 139 -12.77 -8.47 -7.61
N GLY A 140 -11.47 -8.11 -7.57
CA GLY A 140 -10.62 -8.02 -8.76
C GLY A 140 -10.91 -6.82 -9.67
N ARG A 141 -11.62 -5.82 -9.16
CA ARG A 141 -12.27 -4.78 -9.96
C ARG A 141 -12.13 -3.43 -9.23
N MET A 142 -11.86 -2.35 -9.96
CA MET A 142 -11.64 -1.03 -9.36
C MET A 142 -12.95 -0.35 -8.97
N ALA A 143 -13.22 -0.25 -7.67
CA ALA A 143 -14.42 0.39 -7.13
C ALA A 143 -14.32 1.93 -7.18
N PHE A 144 -13.12 2.48 -6.94
CA PHE A 144 -12.88 3.93 -6.94
C PHE A 144 -11.40 4.24 -7.21
N PHE A 145 -11.14 5.39 -7.86
CA PHE A 145 -9.82 5.99 -7.97
C PHE A 145 -9.92 7.52 -7.93
N GLY A 146 -9.11 8.17 -7.10
CA GLY A 146 -9.12 9.63 -6.94
C GLY A 146 -8.38 10.09 -5.67
N THR A 147 -8.53 11.35 -5.29
CA THR A 147 -7.98 11.86 -4.02
C THR A 147 -8.81 11.37 -2.82
N PRO A 148 -8.27 11.37 -1.59
CA PRO A 148 -9.04 11.04 -0.38
C PRO A 148 -10.32 11.89 -0.22
N ALA A 149 -10.28 13.18 -0.54
CA ALA A 149 -11.44 14.07 -0.48
C ALA A 149 -12.54 13.66 -1.49
N VAL A 150 -12.14 13.34 -2.73
CA VAL A 150 -13.09 12.87 -3.75
C VAL A 150 -13.66 11.50 -3.39
N ALA A 151 -12.91 10.66 -2.67
CA ALA A 151 -13.43 9.40 -2.15
C ALA A 151 -14.56 9.64 -1.15
N GLU A 152 -14.39 10.58 -0.21
CA GLU A 152 -15.41 10.94 0.77
C GLU A 152 -16.72 11.40 0.12
N GLU A 153 -16.63 12.33 -0.84
CA GLU A 153 -17.77 12.77 -1.62
C GLU A 153 -18.44 11.61 -2.38
N PHE A 154 -17.63 10.76 -3.01
CA PHE A 154 -18.13 9.60 -3.76
C PHE A 154 -18.91 8.63 -2.87
N PHE A 155 -18.39 8.24 -1.72
CA PHE A 155 -19.08 7.33 -0.82
C PHE A 155 -20.33 7.97 -0.19
N ALA A 156 -20.27 9.26 0.18
CA ALA A 156 -21.43 10.00 0.67
C ALA A 156 -22.56 10.07 -0.38
N MET A 157 -22.25 10.41 -1.63
CA MET A 157 -23.24 10.45 -2.73
C MET A 157 -23.89 9.10 -3.01
N ASN A 158 -23.19 8.00 -2.71
CA ASN A 158 -23.70 6.64 -2.86
C ASN A 158 -24.45 6.12 -1.62
N GLY A 159 -24.68 6.95 -0.61
CA GLY A 159 -25.46 6.62 0.59
C GLY A 159 -24.64 6.03 1.73
N PHE A 160 -23.31 6.15 1.67
CA PHE A 160 -22.37 5.65 2.69
C PHE A 160 -21.44 6.76 3.20
N PRO A 161 -21.97 7.88 3.75
CA PRO A 161 -21.11 8.92 4.31
C PRO A 161 -20.22 8.34 5.42
N CYS A 162 -18.98 8.80 5.51
CA CYS A 162 -18.09 8.40 6.58
C CYS A 162 -18.61 8.98 7.91
N PRO A 163 -18.86 8.16 8.94
CA PRO A 163 -19.25 8.69 10.25
C PRO A 163 -18.12 9.54 10.86
N PRO A 164 -18.45 10.54 11.69
CA PRO A 164 -17.43 11.30 12.41
C PRO A 164 -16.59 10.37 13.29
N GLN A 165 -15.32 10.73 13.48
CA GLN A 165 -14.36 10.00 14.32
C GLN A 165 -14.10 8.53 13.90
N THR A 166 -14.51 8.14 12.70
CA THR A 166 -14.20 6.81 12.12
C THR A 166 -13.02 6.93 11.16
N ASN A 167 -12.18 5.89 11.08
CA ASN A 167 -11.13 5.85 10.07
C ASN A 167 -11.77 5.72 8.66
N PRO A 168 -11.60 6.71 7.76
CA PRO A 168 -12.21 6.68 6.44
C PRO A 168 -11.83 5.46 5.62
N SER A 169 -10.55 5.05 5.64
CA SER A 169 -10.11 3.90 4.85
C SER A 169 -10.79 2.61 5.30
N GLU A 170 -10.98 2.44 6.60
CA GLU A 170 -11.66 1.27 7.15
C GLU A 170 -13.15 1.26 6.79
N HIS A 171 -13.81 2.41 6.92
CA HIS A 171 -15.22 2.56 6.55
C HIS A 171 -15.46 2.24 5.07
N TYR A 172 -14.62 2.76 4.17
CA TYR A 172 -14.71 2.49 2.73
C TYR A 172 -14.43 1.03 2.40
N LEU A 173 -13.40 0.42 3.01
CA LEU A 173 -13.08 -0.99 2.81
C LEU A 173 -14.20 -1.92 3.30
N ARG A 174 -14.80 -1.64 4.46
CA ARG A 174 -15.98 -2.39 4.95
C ARG A 174 -17.18 -2.24 4.04
N THR A 175 -17.37 -1.06 3.45
CA THR A 175 -18.50 -0.81 2.53
C THR A 175 -18.39 -1.63 1.24
N ILE A 176 -17.17 -1.79 0.72
CA ILE A 176 -16.93 -2.51 -0.54
C ILE A 176 -16.72 -4.02 -0.36
N ASN A 177 -16.26 -4.46 0.81
CA ASN A 177 -16.02 -5.87 1.12
C ASN A 177 -17.24 -6.49 1.82
N LYS A 178 -17.86 -7.49 1.21
CA LYS A 178 -19.09 -8.14 1.70
C LYS A 178 -18.94 -9.64 1.94
N ASP A 179 -17.70 -10.12 1.99
CA ASP A 179 -17.41 -11.55 2.09
C ASP A 179 -18.02 -12.21 3.35
N PHE A 180 -18.36 -11.42 4.38
CA PHE A 180 -18.88 -11.91 5.66
C PHE A 180 -20.26 -11.34 6.04
N GLU A 181 -20.90 -10.51 5.20
CA GLU A 181 -22.25 -10.01 5.49
C GLU A 181 -23.32 -10.94 4.88
N THR A 182 -23.96 -11.74 5.72
CA THR A 182 -25.13 -12.52 5.34
C THR A 182 -26.21 -11.60 4.77
N VAL A 183 -26.59 -11.88 3.53
CA VAL A 183 -27.59 -11.18 2.72
C VAL A 183 -28.91 -10.98 3.49
N THR A 184 -29.13 -9.84 4.17
CA THR A 184 -30.51 -9.47 4.58
C THR A 184 -30.76 -7.96 4.69
N ILE A 185 -29.78 -7.13 5.04
CA ILE A 185 -30.07 -5.70 5.32
C ILE A 185 -30.13 -4.84 4.03
N PHE A 186 -29.48 -5.28 2.95
CA PHE A 186 -29.33 -4.47 1.73
C PHE A 186 -30.55 -4.49 0.79
N SER A 187 -31.38 -5.54 0.82
CA SER A 187 -32.49 -5.74 -0.13
C SER A 187 -33.58 -4.67 0.01
N ARG A 188 -33.87 -4.21 1.23
CA ARG A 188 -34.93 -3.22 1.49
C ARG A 188 -34.52 -1.77 1.17
N LYS A 189 -33.24 -1.41 1.35
CA LYS A 189 -32.74 -0.08 1.01
C LYS A 189 -32.36 0.08 -0.46
N LEU A 190 -32.01 -1.01 -1.17
CA LEU A 190 -31.68 -0.97 -2.60
C LEU A 190 -32.88 -0.78 -3.52
N ALA A 191 -34.04 -1.33 -3.17
CA ALA A 191 -35.25 -1.20 -3.99
C ALA A 191 -35.71 0.26 -4.14
N SER A 192 -35.35 1.15 -3.21
CA SER A 192 -35.68 2.58 -3.27
C SER A 192 -34.58 3.46 -3.88
N LEU A 193 -33.37 2.92 -4.15
CA LEU A 193 -32.19 3.71 -4.57
C LEU A 193 -31.83 3.57 -6.06
N SER A 194 -32.48 2.69 -6.82
CA SER A 194 -32.18 2.40 -8.23
C SER A 194 -32.64 3.47 -9.23
N ASN A 195 -33.43 4.46 -8.81
CA ASN A 195 -34.19 5.30 -9.74
C ASN A 195 -33.57 6.68 -10.09
N GLY A 196 -32.36 7.03 -9.64
CA GLY A 196 -31.93 8.45 -9.71
C GLY A 196 -30.56 8.84 -10.25
N CYS A 197 -29.56 7.96 -10.42
CA CYS A 197 -28.22 8.44 -10.84
C CYS A 197 -27.35 7.37 -11.56
N PRO A 198 -26.74 7.67 -12.73
CA PRO A 198 -25.85 6.75 -13.45
C PRO A 198 -24.61 6.33 -12.64
N LYS A 199 -24.06 7.21 -11.80
CA LYS A 199 -22.87 6.93 -10.98
C LYS A 199 -23.16 5.90 -9.87
N LYS A 200 -24.40 5.86 -9.36
CA LYS A 200 -24.86 4.90 -8.33
C LYS A 200 -24.89 3.46 -8.85
N ARG A 201 -25.23 3.24 -10.12
CA ARG A 201 -25.23 1.90 -10.73
C ARG A 201 -23.85 1.24 -10.77
N LYS A 202 -22.77 2.02 -10.92
CA LYS A 202 -21.40 1.46 -10.96
C LYS A 202 -21.07 0.80 -9.63
N LEU A 203 -21.13 1.51 -8.51
CA LEU A 203 -20.83 0.93 -7.19
C LEU A 203 -21.75 -0.27 -6.87
N LEU A 204 -23.04 -0.16 -7.20
CA LEU A 204 -24.01 -1.26 -7.07
C LEU A 204 -23.67 -2.49 -7.91
N SER A 205 -23.05 -2.32 -9.08
CA SER A 205 -22.60 -3.45 -9.92
C SER A 205 -21.36 -4.16 -9.36
N TYR A 206 -20.46 -3.47 -8.65
CA TYR A 206 -19.35 -4.10 -7.92
C TYR A 206 -19.86 -4.90 -6.71
N VAL A 207 -20.91 -4.39 -6.07
CA VAL A 207 -21.49 -4.93 -4.84
C VAL A 207 -22.55 -6.03 -5.10
N GLY A 208 -23.11 -6.09 -6.31
CA GLY A 208 -24.27 -6.91 -6.67
C GLY A 208 -24.00 -8.35 -7.14
N TYR A 209 -22.76 -8.83 -7.14
CA TYR A 209 -22.44 -10.20 -7.58
C TYR A 209 -22.63 -11.22 -6.45
N GLY A 210 -23.89 -11.45 -6.09
CA GLY A 210 -24.34 -12.46 -5.12
C GLY A 210 -25.56 -13.27 -5.58
N LYS A 211 -25.86 -13.32 -6.88
CA LYS A 211 -26.84 -14.24 -7.46
C LYS A 211 -26.14 -15.23 -8.40
N ARG A 212 -25.79 -16.41 -7.88
CA ARG A 212 -25.53 -17.59 -8.72
C ARG A 212 -26.86 -18.04 -9.33
N HIS A 213 -26.92 -18.11 -10.64
CA HIS A 213 -27.31 -19.27 -11.47
C HIS A 213 -27.64 -18.78 -12.89
N GLY A 214 -26.95 -19.35 -13.90
CA GLY A 214 -27.45 -19.37 -15.27
C GLY A 214 -26.49 -18.86 -16.35
N VAL A 215 -25.83 -19.82 -17.00
CA VAL A 215 -25.50 -19.84 -18.44
C VAL A 215 -24.52 -18.77 -18.95
N TRP A 216 -23.27 -19.20 -19.13
CA TRP A 216 -22.31 -18.55 -20.03
C TRP A 216 -22.76 -18.82 -21.48
N GLY A 217 -23.58 -17.93 -22.01
CA GLY A 217 -24.01 -17.92 -23.40
C GLY A 217 -23.01 -17.16 -24.26
N ASN A 218 -22.15 -17.91 -24.93
CA ASN A 218 -21.25 -17.50 -26.00
C ASN A 218 -21.97 -16.66 -27.07
N LYS A 219 -21.52 -15.43 -27.36
CA LYS A 219 -21.74 -14.78 -28.67
C LYS A 219 -20.57 -13.88 -29.06
N HIS A 220 -19.76 -14.40 -29.98
CA HIS A 220 -19.13 -13.64 -31.05
C HIS A 220 -20.15 -12.80 -31.84
N GLY A 221 -19.70 -11.67 -32.38
CA GLY A 221 -20.43 -10.87 -33.39
C GLY A 221 -19.93 -9.43 -33.39
N ARG A 222 -18.76 -9.19 -34.01
CA ARG A 222 -18.57 -8.55 -35.33
C ARG A 222 -18.77 -7.04 -35.34
N CYS A 223 -17.72 -6.39 -35.84
CA CYS A 223 -17.72 -5.04 -36.36
C CYS A 223 -18.85 -4.84 -37.39
N ASN A 224 -19.44 -3.65 -37.36
CA ASN A 224 -19.54 -2.76 -38.51
C ASN A 224 -19.53 -1.32 -37.99
#